data_AF-A0A960N1W3-F1
#
_entry.id   AF-A0A960N1W3-F1
#
_cell.length_a   1.000
_cell.length_b   1.000
_cell.length_c   1.000
_cell.angle_alpha   90.00
_cell.angle_beta   90.00
_cell.angle_gamma   90.00
#
_symmetry.space_group_name_H-M   'P 1'
#
loop_
_entity.id
_entity.type
_entity.pdbx_description
1 polymer ?
#
loop_
_entity_poly.entity_id
_entity_poly.type
_entity_poly.pdbx_seq_one_letter_code
_entity_poly.pdbx_strand_id
1 'polypeptide(L)'
;ICGDRHWQYHSVHPGTGVQEFSVGAASDSHAGGTPGYDANIHRFHRVKGGFLSVDVNREGGESTIAFRLRDVNGEVGYEALFRRAVS
;
A
#
# COMPACT_ATOMS: atom_id res chain seq x y z
N ILE A 1 2.91 2.19 7.86
CA ILE A 1 2.72 0.79 7.42
C ILE A 1 2.10 0.03 8.59
N CYS A 2 1.05 -0.77 8.38
CA CYS A 2 0.36 -1.55 9.42
C CYS A 2 -0.16 -2.89 8.88
N GLY A 3 -0.76 -3.74 9.74
CA GLY A 3 -1.20 -5.09 9.33
C GLY A 3 -2.27 -5.77 10.20
N ASP A 4 -2.92 -5.11 11.15
CA ASP A 4 -4.01 -5.74 11.94
C ASP A 4 -5.29 -5.96 11.11
N ARG A 5 -5.58 -5.02 10.20
CA ARG A 5 -6.72 -5.10 9.30
C ARG A 5 -6.47 -6.17 8.24
N HIS A 6 -7.27 -7.24 8.23
CA HIS A 6 -7.14 -8.39 7.33
C HIS A 6 -7.55 -8.10 5.87
N TRP A 7 -7.06 -7.02 5.30
CA TRP A 7 -7.19 -6.67 3.89
C TRP A 7 -6.02 -5.76 3.49
N GLN A 8 -5.91 -5.48 2.19
CA GLN A 8 -4.92 -4.58 1.64
C GLN A 8 -5.55 -3.22 1.36
N TYR A 9 -4.87 -2.14 1.72
CA TYR A 9 -5.28 -0.80 1.30
C TYR A 9 -4.10 0.19 1.27
N HIS A 10 -4.33 1.25 0.51
CA HIS A 10 -3.56 2.48 0.59
C HIS A 10 -4.55 3.64 0.84
N SER A 11 -4.36 4.35 1.94
CA SER A 11 -5.18 5.50 2.33
C SER A 11 -4.33 6.77 2.45
N VAL A 12 -4.95 7.91 2.18
CA VAL A 12 -4.36 9.23 2.36
C VAL A 12 -5.22 10.02 3.32
N HIS A 13 -4.66 10.42 4.46
CA HIS A 13 -5.39 11.25 5.41
C HIS A 13 -5.67 12.64 4.80
N PRO A 14 -6.93 13.09 4.73
CA PRO A 14 -7.30 14.28 3.97
C PRO A 14 -6.73 15.57 4.55
N GLY A 15 -6.54 15.66 5.88
CA GLY A 15 -6.03 16.87 6.52
C GLY A 15 -4.51 17.01 6.51
N THR A 16 -3.76 15.91 6.40
CA THR A 16 -2.28 15.91 6.57
C THR A 16 -1.54 15.35 5.36
N GLY A 17 -2.23 14.68 4.44
CA GLY A 17 -1.62 13.98 3.31
C GLY A 17 -0.83 12.73 3.69
N VAL A 18 -0.87 12.30 4.97
CA VAL A 18 -0.17 11.10 5.44
C VAL A 18 -0.65 9.88 4.65
N GLN A 19 0.31 9.14 4.09
CA GLN A 19 0.08 7.91 3.34
C GLN A 19 0.12 6.71 4.31
N GLU A 20 -0.96 5.95 4.40
CA GLU A 20 -1.06 4.71 5.18
C GLU A 20 -1.20 3.51 4.24
N PHE A 21 -0.25 2.58 4.34
CA PHE A 21 -0.29 1.29 3.64
C PHE A 21 -0.53 0.17 4.64
N SER A 22 -1.42 -0.75 4.30
CA SER A 22 -1.73 -1.91 5.13
C SER A 22 -1.84 -3.19 4.34
N VAL A 23 -1.38 -4.27 4.96
CA VAL A 23 -1.52 -5.64 4.46
C VAL A 23 -1.61 -6.59 5.63
N GLY A 24 -2.83 -6.84 6.13
CA GLY A 24 -3.00 -7.74 7.28
C GLY A 24 -3.35 -9.17 6.94
N ALA A 25 -3.88 -9.42 5.74
CA ALA A 25 -4.14 -10.78 5.30
C ALA A 25 -2.89 -11.33 4.59
N ALA A 26 -2.22 -12.30 5.20
CA ALA A 26 -1.13 -13.04 4.55
C ALA A 26 -1.65 -14.04 3.50
N SER A 27 -2.90 -14.50 3.62
CA SER A 27 -3.57 -15.41 2.68
C SER A 27 -5.01 -14.97 2.40
N ASP A 28 -5.55 -15.43 1.26
CA ASP A 28 -6.94 -15.16 0.88
C ASP A 28 -7.95 -15.68 1.89
N SER A 29 -7.67 -16.82 2.52
CA SER A 29 -8.55 -17.45 3.52
C SER A 29 -8.75 -16.62 4.78
N HIS A 30 -7.82 -15.72 5.09
CA HIS A 30 -7.89 -14.86 6.28
C HIS A 30 -8.36 -13.44 5.94
N ALA A 31 -8.60 -13.12 4.66
CA ALA A 31 -9.02 -11.79 4.26
C ALA A 31 -10.50 -11.53 4.55
N GLY A 32 -10.82 -10.40 5.19
CA GLY A 32 -12.21 -10.06 5.53
C GLY A 32 -12.34 -8.95 6.59
N GLY A 33 -13.57 -8.73 7.06
CA GLY A 33 -13.86 -7.81 8.18
C GLY A 33 -13.80 -6.32 7.84
N THR A 34 -13.78 -5.96 6.57
CA THR A 34 -13.69 -4.56 6.13
C THR A 34 -15.04 -3.85 6.10
N PRO A 35 -15.11 -2.54 6.42
CA PRO A 35 -16.30 -1.72 6.19
C PRO A 35 -16.51 -1.36 4.70
N GLY A 36 -15.60 -1.77 3.81
CA GLY A 36 -15.65 -1.47 2.38
C GLY A 36 -14.75 -0.30 1.97
N TYR A 37 -14.80 0.04 0.68
CA TYR A 37 -14.05 1.16 0.11
C TYR A 37 -14.70 2.50 0.47
N ASP A 38 -13.86 3.49 0.76
CA ASP A 38 -14.25 4.88 1.03
C ASP A 38 -13.42 5.79 0.12
N ALA A 39 -14.07 6.43 -0.84
CA ALA A 39 -13.45 7.28 -1.85
C ALA A 39 -12.78 8.54 -1.28
N ASN A 40 -13.14 8.96 -0.06
CA ASN A 40 -12.57 10.16 0.57
C ASN A 40 -11.14 9.94 1.05
N ILE A 41 -10.78 8.69 1.36
CA ILE A 41 -9.50 8.36 1.98
C ILE A 41 -8.73 7.30 1.20
N HIS A 42 -9.41 6.32 0.58
CA HIS A 42 -8.74 5.18 -0.04
C HIS A 42 -8.33 5.49 -1.48
N ARG A 43 -7.04 5.27 -1.76
CA ARG A 43 -6.48 5.18 -3.12
C ARG A 43 -6.50 3.75 -3.65
N PHE A 44 -6.52 2.78 -2.75
CA PHE A 44 -6.64 1.36 -3.06
C PHE A 44 -7.30 0.62 -1.90
N HIS A 45 -8.09 -0.40 -2.22
CA HIS A 45 -8.71 -1.30 -1.26
C HIS A 45 -8.92 -2.66 -1.92
N ARG A 46 -8.51 -3.75 -1.26
CA ARG A 46 -8.66 -5.11 -1.76
C ARG A 46 -8.78 -6.10 -0.61
N VAL A 47 -9.85 -6.89 -0.62
CA VAL A 47 -10.11 -7.94 0.39
C VAL A 47 -9.49 -9.26 -0.06
N LYS A 48 -8.15 -9.29 -0.13
CA LYS A 48 -7.36 -10.46 -0.52
C LYS A 48 -6.05 -10.53 0.25
N GLY A 49 -5.47 -11.73 0.31
CA GLY A 49 -4.17 -11.95 0.90
C GLY A 49 -3.03 -11.38 0.05
N GLY A 50 -1.86 -11.25 0.67
CA GLY A 50 -0.66 -10.81 -0.03
C GLY A 50 0.37 -10.20 0.91
N PHE A 51 1.24 -9.36 0.34
CA PHE A 51 2.30 -8.68 1.07
C PHE A 51 2.62 -7.33 0.44
N LEU A 52 3.34 -6.48 1.19
CA LEU A 52 3.85 -5.20 0.73
C LEU A 52 5.33 -5.35 0.40
N SER A 53 5.75 -5.04 -0.82
CA SER A 53 7.16 -4.83 -1.15
C SER A 53 7.44 -3.33 -1.26
N VAL A 54 8.57 -2.89 -0.70
CA VAL A 54 9.01 -1.50 -0.75
C VAL A 54 10.40 -1.44 -1.36
N ASP A 55 10.51 -0.74 -2.49
CA ASP A 55 11.75 -0.57 -3.22
C ASP A 55 12.20 0.88 -3.08
N VAL A 56 13.39 1.11 -2.54
CA VAL A 56 13.98 2.44 -2.39
C VAL A 56 15.19 2.51 -3.32
N ASN A 57 15.22 3.51 -4.19
CA ASN A 57 16.34 3.73 -5.10
C ASN A 57 16.86 5.17 -4.99
N ARG A 58 18.14 5.34 -5.29
CA ARG A 58 18.76 6.66 -5.43
C ARG A 58 19.66 6.62 -6.66
N GLU A 59 19.29 7.40 -7.67
CA GLU A 59 20.04 7.54 -8.91
C GLU A 59 20.29 9.02 -9.17
N GLY A 60 21.58 9.38 -9.26
CA GLY A 60 22.01 10.77 -9.37
C GLY A 60 21.46 11.66 -8.25
N GLY A 61 20.79 12.75 -8.65
CA GLY A 61 20.17 13.73 -7.76
C GLY A 61 18.73 13.39 -7.35
N GLU A 62 18.22 12.20 -7.65
CA GLU A 62 16.84 11.81 -7.35
C GLU A 62 16.79 10.61 -6.41
N SER A 63 15.89 10.64 -5.42
CA SER A 63 15.52 9.49 -4.59
C SER A 63 14.10 9.08 -4.89
N THR A 64 13.87 7.78 -5.07
CA THR A 64 12.55 7.20 -5.31
C THR A 64 12.22 6.14 -4.27
N ILE A 65 10.93 6.02 -3.95
CA ILE A 65 10.41 4.94 -3.12
C ILE A 65 9.09 4.43 -3.72
N ALA A 66 9.04 3.14 -4.03
CA ALA A 66 7.87 2.46 -4.58
C ALA A 66 7.28 1.52 -3.54
N PHE A 67 6.03 1.75 -3.17
CA PHE A 67 5.23 0.84 -2.34
C PHE A 67 4.35 0.00 -3.25
N ARG A 68 4.48 -1.33 -3.19
CA ARG A 68 3.72 -2.26 -4.03
C ARG A 68 2.95 -3.26 -3.18
N LEU A 69 1.64 -3.19 -3.26
CA LEU A 69 0.74 -4.19 -2.68
C LEU A 69 0.65 -5.34 -3.69
N ARG A 70 1.16 -6.50 -3.28
CA ARG A 70 1.23 -7.71 -4.09
C ARG A 70 0.21 -8.71 -3.61
N ASP A 71 -0.27 -9.55 -4.52
CA ASP A 71 -1.05 -10.72 -4.16
C ASP A 71 -0.17 -11.84 -3.57
N VAL A 72 -0.79 -12.97 -3.21
CA VAL A 72 -0.12 -14.14 -2.65
C VAL A 72 0.86 -14.82 -3.62
N ASN A 73 0.74 -14.57 -4.93
CA ASN A 73 1.63 -15.09 -5.97
C ASN A 73 2.77 -14.12 -6.29
N GLY A 74 2.77 -12.92 -5.69
CA GLY A 74 3.76 -11.87 -5.92
C GLY A 74 3.41 -10.91 -7.04
N GLU A 75 2.25 -11.03 -7.68
CA GLU A 75 1.80 -10.10 -8.71
C GLU A 75 1.43 -8.74 -8.10
N VAL A 76 1.82 -7.64 -8.76
CA VAL A 76 1.53 -6.29 -8.27
C VAL A 76 0.07 -5.95 -8.55
N GLY A 77 -0.73 -5.80 -7.49
CA GLY A 77 -2.12 -5.33 -7.59
C GLY A 77 -2.24 -3.81 -7.49
N TYR A 78 -1.28 -3.14 -6.86
CA TYR A 78 -1.25 -1.69 -6.72
C TYR A 78 0.17 -1.18 -6.46
N GLU A 79 0.50 -0.01 -7.02
CA GLU A 79 1.76 0.69 -6.81
C GLU A 79 1.51 2.17 -6.45
N ALA A 80 2.27 2.66 -5.47
CA ALA A 80 2.43 4.08 -5.19
C ALA A 80 3.92 4.45 -5.22
N LEU A 81 4.30 5.31 -6.17
CA LEU A 81 5.67 5.75 -6.40
C LEU A 81 5.85 7.21 -5.99
N PHE A 82 6.79 7.46 -5.09
CA PHE A 82 7.15 8.80 -4.64
C PHE A 82 8.57 9.14 -5.08
N ARG A 83 8.76 10.42 -5.43
CA ARG A 83 10.03 10.96 -5.92
C ARG A 83 10.41 12.17 -5.09
N ARG A 84 11.71 12.30 -4.80
CA ARG A 84 12.28 13.46 -4.12
C ARG A 84 13.58 13.85 -4.81
N ALA A 85 13.63 15.06 -5.38
CA ALA A 85 14.88 15.68 -5.77
C ALA A 85 15.72 15.93 -4.52
N VAL A 86 17.00 15.54 -4.58
CA VAL A 86 17.95 15.79 -3.50
C VAL A 86 18.79 16.96 -3.97
N SER A 87 18.48 18.13 -3.45
CA SER A 87 19.30 19.34 -3.57
C SER A 87 20.65 19.16 -2.90
#